data_AF-A0A0R1PQB3-F1
#
_entry.id   AF-A0A0R1PQB3-F1
#
_cell.length_a   1.000
_cell.length_b   1.000
_cell.length_c   1.000
_cell.angle_alpha   90.00
_cell.angle_beta   90.00
_cell.angle_gamma   90.00
#
_symmetry.space_group_name_H-M   'P 1'
#
loop_
_entity.id
_entity.type
_entity.pdbx_description
1 polymer ?
#
loop_
_entity_poly.entity_id
_entity_poly.type
_entity_poly.pdbx_seq_one_letter_code
_entity_poly.pdbx_strand_id
1 'polypeptide(L)'
;MSTVLVIYAHPQSDKESSTKALYNHFIKAYKISHPDDKVIEHNVSEYMPFPLNKIAISIYNKSMARQSFNADEERFKEARQKWIDEFVQADKYVFVNPMYNLFIPAKMKSYIDIVMQVPDTFHYTDAGIPEGNLHNKKAIHIQANGGNYHGSNGAPDASSLDLGHQYIGTILHIMGVDDYQGVFAEGMDHDPQNAEKILNQAFEKAEEAGKKF
;
A
#
# COMPACT_ATOMS: atom_id res chain seq x y z
N MET A 1 11.03 13.75 13.16
CA MET A 1 10.89 13.74 11.69
C MET A 1 10.90 12.31 11.23
N SER A 2 9.74 11.83 10.83
CA SER A 2 9.55 10.53 10.18
C SER A 2 9.46 10.69 8.67
N THR A 3 9.79 9.63 7.94
CA THR A 3 9.52 9.51 6.51
C THR A 3 8.25 8.68 6.30
N VAL A 4 7.26 9.28 5.65
CA VAL A 4 6.02 8.64 5.22
C VAL A 4 6.12 8.29 3.76
N LEU A 5 5.95 7.01 3.44
CA LEU A 5 5.87 6.51 2.08
C LEU A 5 4.41 6.23 1.73
N VAL A 6 3.89 7.00 0.78
CA VAL A 6 2.55 6.82 0.23
C VAL A 6 2.66 6.00 -1.05
N ILE A 7 1.98 4.85 -1.06
CA ILE A 7 1.84 3.95 -2.20
C ILE A 7 0.41 4.07 -2.70
N TYR A 8 0.23 4.83 -3.77
CA TYR A 8 -1.07 5.10 -4.36
C TYR A 8 -1.28 4.23 -5.61
N ALA A 9 -2.36 3.47 -5.68
CA ALA A 9 -2.64 2.56 -6.79
C ALA A 9 -4.03 2.81 -7.39
N HIS A 10 -4.25 4.01 -7.94
CA HIS A 10 -5.43 4.32 -8.74
C HIS A 10 -5.00 5.21 -9.92
N PRO A 11 -5.42 4.90 -11.16
CA PRO A 11 -5.15 5.77 -12.31
C PRO A 11 -5.68 7.18 -12.10
N GLN A 12 -4.99 8.17 -12.66
CA GLN A 12 -5.51 9.53 -12.69
C GLN A 12 -6.78 9.60 -13.55
N SER A 13 -7.73 10.42 -13.10
CA SER A 13 -8.99 10.68 -13.80
C SER A 13 -9.36 12.15 -13.66
N ASP A 14 -10.09 12.68 -14.66
CA ASP A 14 -10.57 14.06 -14.65
C ASP A 14 -11.61 14.31 -13.54
N LYS A 15 -12.40 13.28 -13.22
CA LYS A 15 -13.30 13.28 -12.06
C LYS A 15 -12.54 12.80 -10.83
N GLU A 16 -12.77 13.44 -9.68
CA GLU A 16 -12.22 12.98 -8.42
C GLU A 16 -12.87 11.64 -8.02
N SER A 17 -12.05 10.63 -7.74
CA SER A 17 -12.53 9.35 -7.23
C SER A 17 -12.67 9.39 -5.70
N SER A 18 -13.60 8.61 -5.15
CA SER A 18 -13.80 8.49 -3.69
C SER A 18 -12.51 8.08 -2.97
N THR A 19 -11.67 7.25 -3.61
CA THR A 19 -10.33 6.89 -3.10
C THR A 19 -9.43 8.11 -2.96
N LYS A 20 -9.37 8.96 -4.00
CA LYS A 20 -8.55 10.17 -4.00
C LYS A 20 -9.04 11.17 -2.96
N ALA A 21 -10.35 11.39 -2.88
CA ALA A 21 -10.95 12.28 -1.89
C ALA A 21 -10.61 11.81 -0.46
N LEU A 22 -10.82 10.52 -0.17
CA LEU A 22 -10.52 9.94 1.15
C LEU A 22 -9.03 10.12 1.53
N TYR A 23 -8.12 9.84 0.58
CA TYR A 23 -6.69 10.06 0.78
C TYR A 23 -6.35 11.54 1.01
N ASN A 24 -6.94 12.47 0.25
CA ASN A 24 -6.70 13.89 0.39
C ASN A 24 -7.05 14.41 1.79
N HIS A 25 -8.18 13.95 2.35
CA HIS A 25 -8.58 14.26 3.73
C HIS A 25 -7.55 13.74 4.74
N PHE A 26 -7.13 12.48 4.60
CA PHE A 26 -6.09 11.89 5.45
C PHE A 26 -4.76 12.67 5.38
N ILE A 27 -4.19 12.83 4.18
CA ILE A 27 -2.83 13.37 4.03
C ILE A 27 -2.76 14.85 4.37
N LYS A 28 -3.85 15.60 4.15
CA LYS A 28 -3.95 17.00 4.57
C LYS A 28 -3.92 17.10 6.10
N ALA A 29 -4.73 16.30 6.79
CA ALA A 29 -4.75 16.27 8.25
C ALA A 29 -3.40 15.80 8.84
N TYR A 30 -2.77 14.82 8.20
CA TYR A 30 -1.43 14.35 8.55
C TYR A 30 -0.39 15.47 8.48
N LYS A 31 -0.27 16.15 7.33
CA LYS A 31 0.72 17.22 7.12
C LYS A 31 0.52 18.42 8.05
N ILE A 32 -0.72 18.70 8.46
CA ILE A 32 -1.01 19.75 9.44
C ILE A 32 -0.53 19.34 10.84
N SER A 33 -0.70 18.07 11.23
CA SER A 33 -0.37 17.57 12.57
C SER A 33 1.10 17.19 12.71
N HIS A 34 1.76 16.87 11.60
CA HIS A 34 3.16 16.44 11.51
C HIS A 34 3.91 17.27 10.46
N PRO A 35 4.04 18.60 10.66
CA PRO A 35 4.60 19.50 9.65
C PRO A 35 6.08 19.23 9.33
N ASP A 36 6.81 18.60 10.25
CA ASP A 36 8.23 18.29 10.10
C ASP A 36 8.49 16.95 9.39
N ASP A 37 7.45 16.14 9.15
CA ASP A 37 7.61 14.83 8.53
C ASP A 37 7.73 14.94 7.01
N LYS A 38 8.59 14.08 6.45
CA LYS A 38 8.80 13.99 5.00
C LYS A 38 7.78 13.04 4.40
N VAL A 39 6.97 13.53 3.46
CA VAL A 39 6.03 12.69 2.68
C VAL A 39 6.61 12.43 1.30
N ILE A 40 6.78 11.16 0.94
CA ILE A 40 7.14 10.67 -0.39
C ILE A 40 5.92 9.97 -0.96
N GLU A 41 5.50 10.31 -2.17
CA GLU A 41 4.30 9.75 -2.80
C GLU A 41 4.63 9.15 -4.16
N HIS A 42 4.25 7.88 -4.35
CA HIS A 42 4.32 7.19 -5.63
C HIS A 42 2.94 6.73 -6.07
N ASN A 43 2.53 7.15 -7.26
CA ASN A 43 1.39 6.55 -7.94
C ASN A 43 1.85 5.39 -8.83
N VAL A 44 1.73 4.16 -8.31
CA VAL A 44 2.19 2.93 -8.97
C VAL A 44 1.31 2.52 -10.16
N SER A 45 0.14 3.15 -10.32
CA SER A 45 -0.68 2.99 -11.52
C SER A 45 -0.15 3.78 -12.71
N GLU A 46 0.53 4.91 -12.45
CA GLU A 46 1.12 5.75 -13.49
C GLU A 46 2.54 5.32 -13.85
N TYR A 47 3.35 4.94 -12.86
CA TYR A 47 4.72 4.57 -13.09
C TYR A 47 5.21 3.48 -12.14
N MET A 48 5.89 2.49 -12.70
CA MET A 48 6.74 1.55 -11.96
C MET A 48 8.02 1.31 -12.78
N PRO A 49 9.20 1.44 -12.17
CA PRO A 49 10.47 1.34 -12.89
C PRO A 49 10.85 -0.10 -13.24
N PHE A 50 10.26 -1.09 -12.57
CA PHE A 50 10.66 -2.48 -12.68
C PHE A 50 9.53 -3.33 -13.29
N PRO A 51 9.72 -3.86 -14.51
CA PRO A 51 8.71 -4.70 -15.14
C PRO A 51 8.81 -6.14 -14.65
N LEU A 52 7.69 -6.69 -14.18
CA LEU A 52 7.55 -8.11 -13.83
C LEU A 52 7.38 -8.96 -15.11
N ASN A 53 8.44 -9.05 -15.92
CA ASN A 53 8.49 -9.84 -17.15
C ASN A 53 9.77 -10.70 -17.21
N LYS A 54 10.16 -11.17 -18.41
CA LYS A 54 11.39 -11.97 -18.62
C LYS A 54 12.65 -11.38 -17.98
N ILE A 55 12.77 -10.05 -17.85
CA ILE A 55 13.95 -9.43 -17.23
C ILE A 55 13.98 -9.66 -15.73
N ALA A 56 12.82 -9.60 -15.05
CA ALA A 56 12.72 -9.88 -13.62
C ALA A 56 13.15 -11.32 -13.31
N ILE A 57 12.69 -12.27 -14.11
CA ILE A 57 13.10 -13.68 -13.99
C ILE A 57 14.59 -13.88 -14.28
N SER A 58 15.12 -13.19 -15.30
CA SER A 58 16.56 -13.23 -15.60
C SER A 58 17.40 -12.73 -14.43
N ILE A 59 17.04 -11.57 -13.87
CA ILE A 59 17.72 -10.98 -12.71
C ILE A 59 17.66 -11.93 -11.51
N TYR A 60 16.48 -12.49 -11.21
CA TYR A 60 16.31 -13.46 -10.12
C TYR A 60 17.23 -14.69 -10.30
N ASN A 61 17.18 -15.35 -11.46
CA ASN A 61 17.96 -16.55 -11.73
C ASN A 61 19.47 -16.28 -11.66
N LYS A 62 19.92 -15.17 -12.23
CA LYS A 62 21.34 -14.78 -12.19
C LYS A 62 21.82 -14.41 -10.79
N SER A 63 20.96 -13.78 -9.97
CA SER A 63 21.27 -13.48 -8.57
C SER A 63 21.51 -14.78 -7.79
N MET A 64 20.62 -15.78 -7.96
CA MET A 64 20.75 -17.10 -7.33
C MET A 64 22.01 -17.85 -7.80
N ALA A 65 22.33 -17.77 -9.10
CA ALA A 65 23.49 -18.42 -9.69
C ALA A 65 24.81 -17.63 -9.53
N ARG A 66 24.78 -16.45 -8.89
CA ARG A 66 25.93 -15.52 -8.77
C ARG A 66 26.58 -15.18 -10.12
N GLN A 67 25.77 -14.96 -11.14
CA GLN A 67 26.20 -14.62 -12.49
C GLN A 67 26.20 -13.11 -12.72
N SER A 68 26.98 -12.65 -13.71
CA SER A 68 27.01 -11.25 -14.12
C SER A 68 25.73 -10.84 -14.86
N PHE A 69 25.31 -9.60 -14.61
CA PHE A 69 24.20 -8.96 -15.30
C PHE A 69 24.69 -8.31 -16.61
N ASN A 70 23.78 -8.16 -17.57
CA ASN A 70 23.99 -7.25 -18.70
C ASN A 70 23.52 -5.83 -18.33
N ALA A 71 23.80 -4.86 -19.21
CA ALA A 71 23.49 -3.45 -18.94
C ALA A 71 22.01 -3.16 -18.65
N ASP A 72 21.07 -3.84 -19.33
CA ASP A 72 19.64 -3.66 -19.06
C ASP A 72 19.27 -4.26 -17.69
N GLU A 73 19.76 -5.46 -17.38
CA GLU A 73 19.54 -6.13 -16.10
C GLU A 73 20.09 -5.31 -14.92
N GLU A 74 21.28 -4.74 -15.06
CA GLU A 74 21.86 -3.81 -14.07
C GLU A 74 20.97 -2.59 -13.87
N ARG A 75 20.58 -1.91 -14.97
CA ARG A 75 19.71 -0.74 -14.91
C ARG A 75 18.39 -1.02 -14.20
N PHE A 76 17.71 -2.13 -14.54
CA PHE A 76 16.45 -2.48 -13.91
C PHE A 76 16.63 -2.92 -12.45
N LYS A 77 17.70 -3.67 -12.14
CA LYS A 77 18.03 -4.05 -10.76
C LYS A 77 18.28 -2.81 -9.89
N GLU A 78 19.06 -1.84 -10.37
CA GLU A 78 19.32 -0.59 -9.65
C GLU A 78 18.06 0.25 -9.49
N ALA A 79 17.24 0.36 -10.54
CA ALA A 79 15.98 1.11 -10.47
C ALA A 79 15.01 0.50 -9.47
N ARG A 80 14.97 -0.84 -9.40
CA ARG A 80 14.24 -1.59 -8.36
C ARG A 80 14.81 -1.37 -6.97
N GLN A 81 16.13 -1.44 -6.80
CA GLN A 81 16.77 -1.30 -5.49
C GLN A 81 16.42 0.03 -4.84
N LYS A 82 16.33 1.11 -5.62
CA LYS A 82 15.89 2.43 -5.10
C LYS A 82 14.51 2.37 -4.43
N TRP A 83 13.58 1.57 -4.96
CA TRP A 83 12.23 1.42 -4.41
C TRP A 83 12.23 0.53 -3.16
N ILE A 84 13.08 -0.51 -3.15
CA ILE A 84 13.29 -1.35 -1.98
C ILE A 84 13.91 -0.52 -0.84
N ASP A 85 14.99 0.20 -1.11
CA ASP A 85 15.70 1.03 -0.14
C ASP A 85 14.78 2.09 0.46
N GLU A 86 13.96 2.75 -0.38
CA GLU A 86 12.98 3.72 0.09
C GLU A 86 11.91 3.08 0.98
N PHE A 87 11.42 1.89 0.62
CA PHE A 87 10.48 1.14 1.46
C PHE A 87 11.11 0.75 2.81
N VAL A 88 12.35 0.27 2.81
CA VAL A 88 13.08 -0.09 4.03
C VAL A 88 13.34 1.13 4.93
N GLN A 89 13.66 2.28 4.33
CA GLN A 89 14.00 3.52 5.05
C GLN A 89 12.78 4.28 5.58
N ALA A 90 11.59 4.08 5.01
CA ALA A 90 10.38 4.73 5.48
C ALA A 90 9.99 4.25 6.89
N ASP A 91 9.47 5.16 7.72
CA ASP A 91 8.98 4.84 9.07
C ASP A 91 7.49 4.47 9.05
N LYS A 92 6.76 5.06 8.11
CA LYS A 92 5.31 4.91 7.97
C LYS A 92 4.92 4.60 6.53
N TYR A 93 3.95 3.72 6.35
CA TYR A 93 3.41 3.31 5.06
C TYR A 93 1.93 3.69 4.93
N VAL A 94 1.57 4.32 3.81
CA VAL A 94 0.18 4.65 3.48
C VAL A 94 -0.18 3.96 2.16
N PHE A 95 -0.91 2.85 2.23
CA PHE A 95 -1.41 2.13 1.07
C PHE A 95 -2.76 2.71 0.67
N VAL A 96 -2.90 3.16 -0.57
CA VAL A 96 -4.12 3.83 -1.06
C VAL A 96 -4.61 3.18 -2.34
N ASN A 97 -5.81 2.61 -2.31
CA ASN A 97 -6.42 2.01 -3.50
C ASN A 97 -7.95 1.90 -3.40
N PRO A 98 -8.67 1.81 -4.53
CA PRO A 98 -10.03 1.29 -4.53
C PRO A 98 -10.02 -0.22 -4.28
N MET A 99 -11.16 -0.79 -3.91
CA MET A 99 -11.37 -2.24 -4.05
C MET A 99 -11.84 -2.56 -5.47
N TYR A 100 -11.13 -3.45 -6.16
CA TYR A 100 -11.58 -4.03 -7.42
C TYR A 100 -11.71 -5.55 -7.25
N ASN A 101 -12.93 -6.07 -7.44
CA ASN A 101 -13.22 -7.50 -7.35
C ASN A 101 -12.69 -8.13 -6.06
N LEU A 102 -13.05 -7.56 -4.90
CA LEU A 102 -12.66 -8.01 -3.55
C LEU A 102 -11.17 -7.84 -3.20
N PHE A 103 -10.36 -7.27 -4.10
CA PHE A 103 -8.92 -7.23 -3.94
C PHE A 103 -8.32 -5.86 -4.26
N ILE A 104 -7.01 -5.75 -4.02
CA ILE A 104 -6.20 -4.59 -4.40
C ILE A 104 -6.00 -4.56 -5.94
N PRO A 105 -5.80 -3.37 -6.54
CA PRO A 105 -5.43 -3.25 -7.94
C PRO A 105 -4.14 -4.00 -8.27
N ALA A 106 -4.06 -4.59 -9.47
CA ALA A 106 -2.91 -5.37 -9.90
C ALA A 106 -1.57 -4.61 -9.81
N LYS A 107 -1.62 -3.28 -9.93
CA LYS A 107 -0.45 -2.39 -9.79
C LYS A 107 0.05 -2.30 -8.34
N MET A 108 -0.85 -2.29 -7.36
CA MET A 108 -0.47 -2.40 -5.94
C MET A 108 0.21 -3.75 -5.66
N LYS A 109 -0.37 -4.84 -6.18
CA LYS A 109 0.24 -6.18 -6.05
C LYS A 109 1.63 -6.25 -6.69
N SER A 110 1.78 -5.64 -7.86
CA SER A 110 3.08 -5.56 -8.55
C SER A 110 4.11 -4.78 -7.75
N TYR A 111 3.71 -3.68 -7.10
CA TYR A 111 4.58 -2.93 -6.19
C TYR A 111 5.04 -3.80 -5.01
N ILE A 112 4.12 -4.53 -4.37
CA ILE A 112 4.45 -5.43 -3.26
C ILE A 112 5.46 -6.50 -3.70
N ASP A 113 5.30 -7.07 -4.90
CA ASP A 113 6.27 -8.03 -5.46
C ASP A 113 7.67 -7.41 -5.70
N ILE A 114 7.73 -6.09 -5.93
CA ILE A 114 8.99 -5.37 -6.10
C ILE A 114 9.70 -5.22 -4.75
N VAL A 115 8.99 -4.85 -3.68
CA VAL A 115 9.58 -4.48 -2.38
C VAL A 115 9.72 -5.63 -1.39
N MET A 116 8.87 -6.67 -1.49
CA MET A 116 8.97 -7.85 -0.63
C MET A 116 10.11 -8.75 -1.13
N GLN A 117 11.31 -8.62 -0.56
CA GLN A 117 12.55 -9.23 -1.07
C GLN A 117 13.48 -9.67 0.06
N VAL A 118 14.15 -10.80 -0.18
CA VAL A 118 15.23 -11.29 0.66
C VAL A 118 16.56 -10.67 0.20
N PRO A 119 17.44 -10.21 1.11
CA PRO A 119 17.26 -10.14 2.57
C PRO A 119 16.76 -8.78 3.04
N ASP A 120 16.27 -7.90 2.15
CA ASP A 120 16.04 -6.50 2.49
C ASP A 120 14.84 -6.29 3.43
N THR A 121 13.68 -6.87 3.12
CA THR A 121 12.44 -6.66 3.89
C THR A 121 12.07 -7.83 4.79
N PHE A 122 12.58 -9.01 4.49
CA PHE A 122 12.52 -10.19 5.36
C PHE A 122 13.66 -11.14 5.01
N HIS A 123 13.92 -12.11 5.88
CA HIS A 123 14.86 -13.19 5.64
C HIS A 123 14.29 -14.54 6.11
N TYR A 124 14.99 -15.63 5.85
CA TYR A 124 14.64 -16.94 6.39
C TYR A 124 15.64 -17.34 7.47
N THR A 125 15.12 -17.81 8.60
CA THR A 125 15.92 -18.44 9.65
C THR A 125 16.53 -19.77 9.18
N ASP A 126 17.45 -20.35 9.95
CA ASP A 126 18.01 -21.68 9.67
C ASP A 126 16.93 -22.79 9.60
N ALA A 127 15.78 -22.58 10.26
CA ALA A 127 14.63 -23.47 10.22
C ALA A 127 13.71 -23.26 8.99
N GLY A 128 14.05 -22.30 8.11
CA GLY A 128 13.25 -21.95 6.94
C GLY A 128 12.01 -21.11 7.23
N ILE A 129 11.90 -20.54 8.44
CA ILE A 129 10.78 -19.68 8.85
C ILE A 129 11.09 -18.25 8.40
N PRO A 130 10.15 -17.54 7.75
CA PRO A 130 10.33 -16.14 7.40
C PRO A 130 10.35 -15.26 8.66
N GLU A 131 11.31 -14.35 8.72
CA GLU A 131 11.48 -13.35 9.79
C GLU A 131 11.60 -11.96 9.16
N GLY A 132 10.74 -11.04 9.62
CA GLY A 132 10.67 -9.69 9.09
C GLY A 132 11.84 -8.81 9.53
N ASN A 133 12.21 -7.82 8.70
CA ASN A 133 13.29 -6.88 9.02
C ASN A 133 12.80 -5.47 9.35
N LEU A 134 11.50 -5.20 9.21
CA LEU A 134 10.92 -3.86 9.19
C LEU A 134 10.19 -3.50 10.49
N HIS A 135 10.76 -3.88 11.64
CA HIS A 135 10.17 -3.62 12.95
C HIS A 135 10.08 -2.12 13.30
N ASN A 136 9.20 -1.80 14.25
CA ASN A 136 8.95 -0.44 14.74
C ASN A 136 8.44 0.53 13.66
N LYS A 137 7.78 0.00 12.63
CA LYS A 137 7.13 0.77 11.57
C LYS A 137 5.61 0.65 11.68
N LYS A 138 4.92 1.59 11.04
CA LYS A 138 3.47 1.68 11.08
C LYS A 138 2.88 1.74 9.67
N ALA A 139 1.72 1.13 9.46
CA ALA A 139 1.04 1.10 8.18
C ALA A 139 -0.45 1.44 8.29
N ILE A 140 -0.99 2.08 7.27
CA ILE A 140 -2.42 2.31 7.12
C ILE A 140 -2.88 2.00 5.70
N HIS A 141 -4.01 1.33 5.58
CA HIS A 141 -4.69 1.06 4.31
C HIS A 141 -5.91 1.98 4.18
N ILE A 142 -5.87 2.85 3.18
CA ILE A 142 -6.96 3.76 2.82
C ILE A 142 -7.65 3.20 1.59
N GLN A 143 -8.91 2.79 1.74
CA GLN A 143 -9.65 2.15 0.68
C GLN A 143 -11.06 2.70 0.52
N ALA A 144 -11.48 2.84 -0.74
CA ALA A 144 -12.88 3.06 -1.08
C ALA A 144 -13.45 1.82 -1.79
N ASN A 145 -14.65 1.40 -1.41
CA ASN A 145 -15.34 0.28 -2.03
C ASN A 145 -16.86 0.56 -2.12
N GLY A 146 -17.50 0.07 -3.19
CA GLY A 146 -18.90 0.40 -3.48
C GLY A 146 -19.92 -0.23 -2.53
N GLY A 147 -19.63 -1.45 -2.03
CA GLY A 147 -20.43 -2.19 -1.05
C GLY A 147 -19.93 -1.98 0.38
N ASN A 148 -20.61 -2.55 1.37
CA ASN A 148 -20.18 -2.53 2.78
C ASN A 148 -19.43 -3.83 3.12
N TYR A 149 -18.27 -3.73 3.78
CA TYR A 149 -17.48 -4.90 4.16
C TYR A 149 -17.14 -4.91 5.66
N HIS A 150 -16.98 -3.76 6.31
CA HIS A 150 -16.47 -3.68 7.68
C HIS A 150 -17.56 -3.30 8.69
N GLY A 151 -18.79 -3.75 8.44
CA GLY A 151 -19.93 -3.53 9.33
C GLY A 151 -20.33 -2.07 9.50
N SER A 152 -19.94 -1.17 8.59
CA SER A 152 -20.40 0.22 8.67
C SER A 152 -21.89 0.35 8.28
N ASN A 153 -22.49 1.48 8.69
CA ASN A 153 -23.86 1.84 8.33
C ASN A 153 -24.92 0.79 8.72
N GLY A 154 -24.63 -0.05 9.74
CA GLY A 154 -25.53 -1.11 10.20
C GLY A 154 -25.55 -2.35 9.30
N ALA A 155 -24.65 -2.44 8.31
CA ALA A 155 -24.49 -3.65 7.50
C ALA A 155 -23.85 -4.79 8.32
N PRO A 156 -24.09 -6.06 7.94
CA PRO A 156 -23.34 -7.18 8.49
C PRO A 156 -21.84 -7.03 8.23
N ASP A 157 -21.03 -7.53 9.17
CA ASP A 157 -19.59 -7.65 8.95
C ASP A 157 -19.31 -8.73 7.89
N ALA A 158 -18.69 -8.31 6.80
CA ALA A 158 -18.25 -9.14 5.68
C ALA A 158 -16.75 -8.95 5.43
N SER A 159 -15.97 -8.58 6.45
CA SER A 159 -14.54 -8.29 6.37
C SER A 159 -13.71 -9.47 5.87
N SER A 160 -14.21 -10.70 6.05
CA SER A 160 -13.62 -11.92 5.48
C SER A 160 -13.57 -11.90 3.94
N LEU A 161 -14.39 -11.07 3.28
CA LEU A 161 -14.40 -10.87 1.83
C LEU A 161 -13.52 -9.71 1.37
N ASP A 162 -12.97 -8.89 2.27
CA ASP A 162 -11.94 -7.90 1.91
C ASP A 162 -10.56 -8.57 1.85
N LEU A 163 -10.35 -9.32 0.77
CA LEU A 163 -9.11 -10.05 0.54
C LEU A 163 -7.92 -9.09 0.32
N GLY A 164 -8.19 -7.87 -0.17
CA GLY A 164 -7.17 -6.85 -0.40
C GLY A 164 -6.54 -6.35 0.90
N HIS A 165 -7.37 -5.92 1.84
CA HIS A 165 -6.92 -5.46 3.15
C HIS A 165 -6.20 -6.57 3.94
N GLN A 166 -6.76 -7.79 3.92
CA GLN A 166 -6.15 -8.98 4.55
C GLN A 166 -4.78 -9.32 3.95
N TYR A 167 -4.67 -9.28 2.62
CA TYR A 167 -3.41 -9.56 1.93
C TYR A 167 -2.32 -8.57 2.33
N ILE A 168 -2.62 -7.26 2.32
CA ILE A 168 -1.66 -6.22 2.74
C ILE A 168 -1.23 -6.45 4.20
N GLY A 169 -2.17 -6.72 5.11
CA GLY A 169 -1.83 -7.00 6.52
C GLY A 169 -0.94 -8.22 6.67
N THR A 170 -1.23 -9.30 5.94
CA THR A 170 -0.45 -10.54 5.97
C THR A 170 0.99 -10.33 5.50
N ILE A 171 1.18 -9.65 4.36
CA ILE A 171 2.53 -9.42 3.83
C ILE A 171 3.33 -8.42 4.68
N LEU A 172 2.66 -7.44 5.29
CA LEU A 172 3.30 -6.52 6.23
C LEU A 172 3.76 -7.25 7.50
N HIS A 173 2.92 -8.14 8.05
CA HIS A 173 3.29 -8.97 9.18
C HIS A 173 4.52 -9.84 8.88
N ILE A 174 4.57 -10.47 7.69
CA ILE A 174 5.75 -11.25 7.26
C ILE A 174 7.01 -10.36 7.19
N MET A 175 6.87 -9.11 6.77
CA MET A 175 7.99 -8.14 6.74
C MET A 175 8.31 -7.53 8.12
N GLY A 176 7.53 -7.82 9.16
CA GLY A 176 7.75 -7.35 10.53
C GLY A 176 7.02 -6.05 10.90
N VAL A 177 6.02 -5.65 10.11
CA VAL A 177 5.19 -4.46 10.33
C VAL A 177 3.83 -4.89 10.89
N ASP A 178 3.68 -4.83 12.21
CA ASP A 178 2.48 -5.31 12.91
C ASP A 178 1.47 -4.21 13.25
N ASP A 179 1.90 -2.95 13.36
CA ASP A 179 1.00 -1.80 13.56
C ASP A 179 0.35 -1.44 12.23
N TYR A 180 -0.75 -2.12 11.93
CA TYR A 180 -1.52 -1.98 10.69
C TYR A 180 -3.00 -1.74 10.96
N GLN A 181 -3.57 -0.73 10.30
CA GLN A 181 -4.98 -0.37 10.43
C GLN A 181 -5.60 0.02 9.08
N GLY A 182 -6.93 0.01 8.99
CA GLY A 182 -7.69 0.38 7.80
C GLY A 182 -8.58 1.60 8.02
N VAL A 183 -8.71 2.43 6.98
CA VAL A 183 -9.71 3.50 6.89
C VAL A 183 -10.50 3.30 5.60
N PHE A 184 -11.81 3.17 5.73
CA PHE A 184 -12.68 2.74 4.65
C PHE A 184 -13.77 3.77 4.35
N ALA A 185 -13.94 4.10 3.08
CA ALA A 185 -15.19 4.66 2.55
C ALA A 185 -15.96 3.52 1.87
N GLU A 186 -17.11 3.14 2.41
CA GLU A 186 -17.83 1.95 1.98
C GLU A 186 -19.34 2.17 1.83
N GLY A 187 -19.96 1.47 0.87
CA GLY A 187 -21.42 1.45 0.70
C GLY A 187 -22.03 2.54 -0.18
N MET A 188 -21.23 3.45 -0.77
CA MET A 188 -21.76 4.58 -1.54
C MET A 188 -22.44 4.17 -2.87
N ASP A 189 -22.05 3.05 -3.47
CA ASP A 189 -22.71 2.52 -4.67
C ASP A 189 -23.96 1.69 -4.32
N HIS A 190 -23.96 1.08 -3.13
CA HIS A 190 -25.11 0.34 -2.60
C HIS A 190 -26.24 1.28 -2.15
N ASP A 191 -25.91 2.46 -1.59
CA ASP A 191 -26.87 3.50 -1.24
C ASP A 191 -26.50 4.87 -1.87
N PRO A 192 -26.80 5.05 -3.17
CA PRO A 192 -26.48 6.29 -3.88
C PRO A 192 -27.18 7.52 -3.33
N GLN A 193 -28.33 7.36 -2.67
CA GLN A 193 -29.11 8.48 -2.12
C GLN A 193 -28.41 9.10 -0.90
N ASN A 194 -27.63 8.31 -0.17
CA ASN A 194 -26.86 8.76 0.99
C ASN A 194 -25.34 8.81 0.73
N ALA A 195 -24.90 8.66 -0.52
CA ALA A 195 -23.48 8.61 -0.88
C ALA A 195 -22.66 9.78 -0.32
N GLU A 196 -23.18 11.01 -0.39
CA GLU A 196 -22.50 12.21 0.15
C GLU A 196 -22.30 12.09 1.67
N LYS A 197 -23.34 11.68 2.40
CA LYS A 197 -23.28 11.48 3.85
C LYS A 197 -22.29 10.38 4.23
N ILE A 198 -22.32 9.26 3.50
CA ILE A 198 -21.40 8.13 3.68
C ILE A 198 -19.95 8.59 3.49
N LEU A 199 -19.69 9.34 2.42
CA LEU A 199 -18.35 9.86 2.12
C LEU A 199 -17.88 10.87 3.18
N ASN A 200 -18.72 11.80 3.59
CA ASN A 200 -18.38 12.78 4.63
C ASN A 200 -17.99 12.11 5.95
N GLN A 201 -18.72 11.06 6.36
CA GLN A 201 -18.35 10.29 7.56
C GLN A 201 -17.01 9.56 7.40
N ALA A 202 -16.72 9.03 6.21
CA ALA A 202 -15.43 8.42 5.92
C ALA A 202 -14.29 9.46 5.92
N PHE A 203 -14.55 10.67 5.42
CA PHE A 203 -13.60 11.78 5.44
C PHE A 203 -13.24 12.21 6.86
N GLU A 204 -14.22 12.31 7.76
CA GLU A 204 -13.98 12.59 9.19
C GLU A 204 -13.05 11.55 9.83
N LYS A 205 -13.29 10.25 9.55
CA LYS A 205 -12.43 9.16 10.01
C LYS A 205 -11.02 9.25 9.42
N ALA A 206 -10.90 9.60 8.15
CA ALA A 206 -9.62 9.80 7.48
C ALA A 206 -8.83 10.96 8.09
N GLU A 207 -9.49 12.08 8.39
CA GLU A 207 -8.86 13.22 9.07
C GLU A 207 -8.40 12.87 10.49
N GLU A 208 -9.22 12.14 11.25
CA GLU A 208 -8.85 11.67 12.58
C GLU A 208 -7.65 10.72 12.53
N ALA A 209 -7.67 9.76 11.59
CA ALA A 209 -6.55 8.87 11.36
C ALA A 209 -5.29 9.65 10.98
N GLY A 210 -5.39 10.63 10.08
CA GLY A 210 -4.25 11.48 9.67
C GLY A 210 -3.62 12.23 10.84
N LYS A 211 -4.43 12.74 11.80
CA LYS A 211 -3.93 13.41 13.00
C LYS A 211 -3.17 12.49 13.96
N LYS A 212 -3.57 11.21 14.03
CA LYS A 212 -3.05 10.21 15.00
C LYS A 212 -1.98 9.28 14.44
N PHE A 213 -1.84 9.23 13.12
CA PHE A 213 -0.95 8.31 12.41
C PHE A 213 0.51 8.72 12.57
#